data_AF-A0AAP5AG56-F1
#
_entry.id   AF-A0AAP5AG56-F1
#
_cell.length_a   1.000
_cell.length_b   1.000
_cell.length_c   1.000
_cell.angle_alpha   90.00
_cell.angle_beta   90.00
_cell.angle_gamma   90.00
#
_symmetry.space_group_name_H-M   'P 1'
#
loop_
_entity.id
_entity.type
_entity.pdbx_description
1 polymer ?
#
loop_
_entity_poly.entity_id
_entity_poly.type
_entity_poly.pdbx_seq_one_letter_code
_entity_poly.pdbx_strand_id
1 'polypeptide(L)'
;MVGGHVVERARRPFRAAANIPFTLTQRGNGDHLPACAAVPISLEENMQIERSGPGAPLNLLSPHHPRAPVGIAGTAASLLSAAQEHTLTTLRDPELNFEAYGRRVLTDDLVGAAGYLTQGWLPDDSYRPGPVKLLREQATSPEGVAWDAINLGLQPDVHVIGMRDTQGGADSYFVCQPDPDDTHAPPRFFTLCIESGQGSGVYEIFVSPPRDWQAFLDQLG
;
A
#
# COMPACT_ATOMS: atom_id res chain seq x y z
N MET A 1 15.63 -19.51 44.14
CA MET A 1 14.16 -19.66 44.07
C MET A 1 13.54 -18.28 43.91
N VAL A 2 12.51 -18.24 43.07
CA VAL A 2 11.84 -17.11 42.40
C VAL A 2 11.40 -15.96 43.32
N GLY A 3 11.61 -14.72 42.86
CA GLY A 3 10.89 -13.52 43.32
C GLY A 3 10.47 -12.71 42.09
N GLY A 4 9.17 -12.73 41.77
CA GLY A 4 8.60 -12.14 40.55
C GLY A 4 8.43 -10.63 40.64
N HIS A 5 8.71 -9.95 39.53
CA HIS A 5 8.28 -8.57 39.29
C HIS A 5 7.19 -8.57 38.23
N VAL A 6 5.97 -8.26 38.67
CA VAL A 6 4.85 -7.86 37.82
C VAL A 6 5.07 -6.38 37.48
N VAL A 7 5.24 -6.06 36.20
CA VAL A 7 5.22 -4.67 35.73
C VAL A 7 3.85 -4.39 35.13
N GLU A 8 3.04 -3.73 35.95
CA GLU A 8 1.73 -3.18 35.61
C GLU A 8 1.91 -2.02 34.61
N ARG A 9 1.57 -2.24 33.33
CA ARG A 9 1.53 -1.17 32.33
C ARG A 9 0.27 -0.32 32.56
N ALA A 10 0.49 0.85 33.16
CA ALA A 10 -0.52 1.88 33.32
C ALA A 10 -1.09 2.32 31.95
N ARG A 11 -2.37 2.01 31.72
CA ARG A 11 -3.19 2.64 30.67
C ARG A 11 -3.46 4.09 31.08
N ARG A 12 -3.10 5.07 30.25
CA ARG A 12 -3.60 6.45 30.37
C ARG A 12 -4.51 6.77 29.18
N PRO A 13 -5.59 7.55 29.42
CA PRO A 13 -6.70 7.67 28.47
C PRO A 13 -6.39 8.62 27.32
N PHE A 14 -6.93 8.27 26.16
CA PHE A 14 -7.02 9.06 24.94
C PHE A 14 -7.72 10.40 25.20
N ARG A 15 -7.11 11.52 24.79
CA ARG A 15 -7.77 12.82 24.62
C ARG A 15 -7.84 13.13 23.13
N ALA A 16 -9.06 13.24 22.61
CA ALA A 16 -9.31 13.76 21.28
C ALA A 16 -9.04 15.28 21.24
N ALA A 17 -8.26 15.74 20.26
CA ALA A 17 -8.13 17.15 19.88
C ALA A 17 -8.56 17.24 18.40
N ALA A 18 -9.73 17.77 18.07
CA ALA A 18 -10.15 19.17 18.06
C ALA A 18 -9.51 19.98 16.92
N ASN A 19 -10.38 20.33 15.95
CA ASN A 19 -10.25 21.20 14.78
C ASN A 19 -9.20 22.32 14.85
N ILE A 20 -8.42 22.49 13.78
CA ILE A 20 -7.65 23.71 13.47
C ILE A 20 -8.11 24.26 12.11
N PRO A 21 -8.56 25.53 12.00
CA PRO A 21 -8.89 26.17 10.73
C PRO A 21 -7.66 26.82 10.06
N PHE A 22 -7.53 26.68 8.75
CA PHE A 22 -6.52 27.39 7.96
C PHE A 22 -7.08 28.72 7.42
N THR A 23 -6.39 29.82 7.71
CA THR A 23 -6.57 31.15 7.11
C THR A 23 -5.68 31.30 5.88
N LEU A 24 -6.28 31.58 4.72
CA LEU A 24 -5.61 31.91 3.46
C LEU A 24 -5.21 33.39 3.46
N THR A 25 -3.93 33.72 3.26
CA THR A 25 -3.50 35.10 3.00
C THR A 25 -3.12 35.24 1.53
N GLN A 26 -3.89 36.07 0.82
CA GLN A 26 -3.71 36.45 -0.58
C GLN A 26 -2.66 37.57 -0.68
N ARG A 27 -1.68 37.45 -1.59
CA ARG A 27 -0.91 38.60 -2.13
C ARG A 27 -0.75 38.41 -3.64
N GLY A 28 -1.13 39.44 -4.38
CA GLY A 28 -1.09 39.45 -5.84
C GLY A 28 -0.04 40.37 -6.46
N ASN A 29 -0.06 40.30 -7.79
CA ASN A 29 0.28 41.28 -8.84
C ASN A 29 1.69 41.37 -9.45
N GLY A 30 1.68 41.16 -10.77
CA GLY A 30 2.42 41.88 -11.83
C GLY A 30 3.50 41.06 -12.54
N ASP A 31 3.67 40.98 -13.87
CA ASP A 31 2.97 41.51 -15.05
C ASP A 31 3.59 40.84 -16.33
N HIS A 32 2.76 40.52 -17.34
CA HIS A 32 2.98 40.58 -18.82
C HIS A 32 4.17 39.82 -19.51
N LEU A 33 4.10 39.03 -20.61
CA LEU A 33 3.27 38.80 -21.84
C LEU A 33 3.83 37.53 -22.59
N PRO A 34 3.38 37.06 -23.79
CA PRO A 34 2.07 37.07 -24.45
C PRO A 34 1.57 35.66 -24.89
N ALA A 35 0.36 35.65 -25.45
CA ALA A 35 -0.45 34.51 -25.85
C ALA A 35 0.03 33.72 -27.10
N CYS A 36 -0.21 32.41 -27.08
CA CYS A 36 -0.61 31.64 -28.27
C CYS A 36 -1.99 31.02 -27.98
N ALA A 37 -2.99 31.47 -28.71
CA ALA A 37 -4.37 31.00 -28.63
C ALA A 37 -4.56 29.70 -29.44
N ALA A 38 -5.29 28.75 -28.89
CA ALA A 38 -6.01 27.73 -29.65
C ALA A 38 -7.26 27.27 -28.88
N VAL A 39 -8.39 27.86 -29.29
CA VAL A 39 -9.79 27.36 -29.36
C VAL A 39 -10.45 26.69 -28.12
N PRO A 40 -11.61 27.20 -27.65
CA PRO A 40 -12.33 26.67 -26.49
C PRO A 40 -13.20 25.45 -26.83
N ILE A 41 -13.15 24.41 -25.98
CA ILE A 41 -14.21 23.41 -25.90
C ILE A 41 -15.17 23.89 -24.82
N SER A 42 -16.40 24.21 -25.22
CA SER A 42 -17.51 24.57 -24.34
C SER A 42 -17.81 23.41 -23.39
N LEU A 43 -17.75 23.68 -22.09
CA LEU A 43 -18.26 22.80 -21.03
C LEU A 43 -19.10 23.66 -20.09
N GLU A 44 -20.34 23.93 -20.52
CA GLU A 44 -21.42 24.15 -19.56
C GLU A 44 -22.08 22.80 -19.33
N GLU A 45 -21.77 22.16 -18.21
CA GLU A 45 -22.77 21.40 -17.49
C GLU A 45 -22.44 21.45 -16.00
N ASN A 46 -23.28 22.19 -15.28
CA ASN A 46 -23.34 22.26 -13.84
C ASN A 46 -23.46 20.85 -13.26
N MET A 47 -22.48 20.43 -12.48
CA MET A 47 -22.72 19.43 -11.44
C MET A 47 -22.16 19.94 -10.12
N GLN A 48 -23.11 20.23 -9.24
CA GLN A 48 -22.89 20.62 -7.86
C GLN A 48 -22.00 19.57 -7.18
N ILE A 49 -20.86 20.00 -6.67
CA ILE A 49 -20.03 19.19 -5.77
C ILE A 49 -20.75 19.21 -4.41
N GLU A 50 -21.59 18.21 -4.18
CA GLU A 50 -22.07 17.93 -2.83
C GLU A 50 -20.91 17.36 -2.00
N ARG A 51 -20.57 18.12 -0.96
CA ARG A 51 -19.64 17.71 0.08
C ARG A 51 -20.18 16.47 0.79
N SER A 52 -19.41 15.39 0.84
CA SER A 52 -19.60 14.34 1.83
C SER A 52 -18.31 14.17 2.63
N GLY A 53 -18.42 14.49 3.93
CA GLY A 53 -17.36 14.29 4.92
C GLY A 53 -17.19 12.82 5.31
N PRO A 54 -16.31 12.52 6.28
CA PRO A 54 -15.92 11.16 6.61
C PRO A 54 -17.04 10.45 7.39
N GLY A 55 -17.48 9.29 6.86
CA GLY A 55 -18.39 8.37 7.54
C GLY A 55 -19.80 8.30 6.95
N ALA A 56 -19.97 7.54 5.87
CA ALA A 56 -21.26 6.93 5.50
C ALA A 56 -21.02 5.69 4.58
N PRO A 57 -21.86 4.65 4.67
CA PRO A 57 -21.57 3.31 4.14
C PRO A 57 -21.76 3.19 2.62
N LEU A 58 -20.93 2.36 1.98
CA LEU A 58 -21.05 1.99 0.57
C LEU A 58 -22.34 1.19 0.33
N ASN A 59 -23.35 1.81 -0.29
CA ASN A 59 -24.49 1.11 -0.86
C ASN A 59 -24.22 0.73 -2.32
N LEU A 60 -24.51 -0.54 -2.60
CA LEU A 60 -24.29 -1.30 -3.83
C LEU A 60 -25.33 -1.00 -4.94
N LEU A 61 -24.84 -1.04 -6.20
CA LEU A 61 -25.47 -1.46 -7.48
C LEU A 61 -26.19 -0.45 -8.42
N SER A 62 -25.46 -0.07 -9.50
CA SER A 62 -25.68 -0.29 -10.97
C SER A 62 -27.01 0.07 -11.68
N PRO A 63 -27.15 0.11 -13.05
CA PRO A 63 -26.21 -0.23 -14.16
C PRO A 63 -26.20 0.75 -15.39
N HIS A 64 -25.31 0.46 -16.36
CA HIS A 64 -25.38 0.71 -17.83
C HIS A 64 -24.20 1.49 -18.45
N HIS A 65 -23.17 0.76 -18.89
CA HIS A 65 -22.57 0.96 -20.21
C HIS A 65 -21.78 -0.28 -20.64
N PRO A 66 -21.98 -0.83 -21.86
CA PRO A 66 -21.15 -1.91 -22.35
C PRO A 66 -19.79 -1.35 -22.79
N ARG A 67 -18.74 -1.57 -22.01
CA ARG A 67 -17.35 -1.41 -22.47
C ARG A 67 -16.93 -2.69 -23.19
N ALA A 68 -16.40 -2.53 -24.40
CA ALA A 68 -15.87 -3.59 -25.25
C ALA A 68 -14.89 -4.49 -24.47
N PRO A 69 -14.80 -5.80 -24.81
CA PRO A 69 -13.84 -6.69 -24.17
C PRO A 69 -12.43 -6.24 -24.55
N VAL A 70 -11.79 -5.50 -23.65
CA VAL A 70 -10.33 -5.39 -23.67
C VAL A 70 -9.82 -6.80 -23.42
N GLY A 71 -9.17 -7.36 -24.44
CA GLY A 71 -8.63 -8.71 -24.41
C GLY A 71 -7.90 -8.95 -23.09
N ILE A 72 -8.24 -10.07 -22.47
CA ILE A 72 -7.60 -10.56 -21.26
C ILE A 72 -6.11 -10.71 -21.61
N ALA A 73 -5.29 -9.73 -21.22
CA ALA A 73 -3.87 -9.95 -21.08
C ALA A 73 -3.74 -11.16 -20.16
N GLY A 74 -3.19 -12.25 -20.68
CA GLY A 74 -3.18 -13.55 -20.02
C GLY A 74 -2.79 -13.38 -18.56
N THR A 75 -3.63 -13.89 -17.66
CA THR A 75 -3.32 -13.98 -16.24
C THR A 75 -1.93 -14.60 -16.14
N ALA A 76 -0.95 -13.81 -15.70
CA ALA A 76 0.38 -14.35 -15.43
C ALA A 76 0.19 -15.57 -14.53
N ALA A 77 0.80 -16.69 -14.89
CA ALA A 77 0.70 -17.91 -14.11
C ALA A 77 1.09 -17.60 -12.65
N SER A 78 0.30 -18.08 -11.69
CA SER A 78 0.65 -17.88 -10.27
C SER A 78 2.05 -18.45 -10.03
N LEU A 79 2.89 -17.71 -9.30
CA LEU A 79 4.19 -18.19 -8.82
C LEU A 79 4.03 -19.30 -7.78
N LEU A 80 2.85 -19.41 -7.16
CA LEU A 80 2.55 -20.44 -6.18
C LEU A 80 2.07 -21.71 -6.87
N SER A 81 2.56 -22.85 -6.38
CA SER A 81 1.98 -24.15 -6.72
C SER A 81 0.55 -24.27 -6.19
N ALA A 82 -0.27 -25.13 -6.80
CA ALA A 82 -1.63 -25.40 -6.33
C ALA A 82 -1.69 -25.86 -4.86
N ALA A 83 -0.65 -26.58 -4.40
CA ALA A 83 -0.54 -26.99 -3.00
C ALA A 83 -0.32 -25.79 -2.06
N GLN A 84 0.56 -24.85 -2.44
CA GLN A 84 0.80 -23.62 -1.68
C GLN A 84 -0.46 -22.75 -1.62
N GLU A 85 -1.14 -22.56 -2.76
CA GLU A 85 -2.42 -21.85 -2.83
C GLU A 85 -3.47 -22.46 -1.90
N HIS A 86 -3.57 -23.79 -1.90
CA HIS A 86 -4.47 -24.49 -1.00
C HIS A 86 -4.09 -24.28 0.47
N THR A 87 -2.80 -24.41 0.82
CA THR A 87 -2.34 -24.16 2.19
C THR A 87 -2.73 -22.77 2.68
N LEU A 88 -2.45 -21.71 1.91
CA LEU A 88 -2.76 -20.33 2.32
C LEU A 88 -4.26 -20.10 2.56
N THR A 89 -5.11 -20.62 1.68
CA THR A 89 -6.58 -20.46 1.78
C THR A 89 -7.21 -21.30 2.90
N THR A 90 -6.47 -22.27 3.45
CA THR A 90 -6.93 -23.09 4.59
C THR A 90 -6.48 -22.58 5.94
N LEU A 91 -5.59 -21.59 6.01
CA LEU A 91 -5.18 -20.95 7.26
C LEU A 91 -6.42 -20.36 7.97
N ARG A 92 -6.47 -20.52 9.29
CA ARG A 92 -7.59 -20.09 10.14
C ARG A 92 -7.11 -19.02 11.10
N ASP A 93 -6.74 -17.87 10.55
CA ASP A 93 -6.40 -16.67 11.30
C ASP A 93 -7.28 -15.53 10.80
N PRO A 94 -8.09 -14.87 11.66
CA PRO A 94 -8.97 -13.80 11.26
C PRO A 94 -8.25 -12.53 10.78
N GLU A 95 -6.97 -12.36 11.10
CA GLU A 95 -6.16 -11.22 10.64
C GLU A 95 -5.54 -11.49 9.26
N LEU A 96 -5.43 -12.76 8.85
CA LEU A 96 -4.82 -13.14 7.57
C LEU A 96 -5.84 -13.24 6.45
N ASN A 97 -5.55 -12.59 5.34
CA ASN A 97 -6.31 -12.71 4.09
C ASN A 97 -5.41 -13.13 2.94
N PHE A 98 -5.65 -14.33 2.42
CA PHE A 98 -4.95 -14.89 1.25
C PHE A 98 -5.89 -15.20 0.07
N GLU A 99 -7.09 -14.63 0.05
CA GLU A 99 -8.06 -14.88 -1.01
C GLU A 99 -7.51 -14.46 -2.38
N ALA A 100 -7.38 -15.42 -3.29
CA ALA A 100 -6.78 -15.19 -4.60
C ALA A 100 -7.48 -14.09 -5.40
N TYR A 101 -8.82 -14.00 -5.30
CA TYR A 101 -9.62 -12.97 -5.98
C TYR A 101 -9.39 -11.56 -5.41
N GLY A 102 -8.99 -11.45 -4.13
CA GLY A 102 -8.71 -10.18 -3.46
C GLY A 102 -7.33 -9.60 -3.76
N ARG A 103 -6.37 -10.42 -4.24
CA ARG A 103 -4.96 -10.01 -4.46
C ARG A 103 -4.79 -8.80 -5.36
N ARG A 104 -5.68 -8.61 -6.34
CA ARG A 104 -5.67 -7.41 -7.18
C ARG A 104 -5.93 -6.14 -6.37
N VAL A 105 -6.93 -6.18 -5.48
CA VAL A 105 -7.25 -5.06 -4.60
C VAL A 105 -6.07 -4.78 -3.67
N LEU A 106 -5.48 -5.83 -3.09
CA LEU A 106 -4.28 -5.70 -2.23
C LEU A 106 -3.09 -5.08 -2.99
N THR A 107 -2.91 -5.48 -4.25
CA THR A 107 -1.86 -4.91 -5.10
C THR A 107 -2.14 -3.44 -5.37
N ASP A 108 -3.37 -3.10 -5.75
CA ASP A 108 -3.79 -1.72 -6.02
C ASP A 108 -3.67 -0.83 -4.75
N ASP A 109 -3.95 -1.35 -3.56
CA ASP A 109 -3.75 -0.64 -2.28
C ASP A 109 -2.26 -0.39 -1.99
N LEU A 110 -1.38 -1.31 -2.40
CA LEU A 110 0.06 -1.20 -2.18
C LEU A 110 0.74 -0.25 -3.18
N VAL A 111 0.41 -0.33 -4.48
CA VAL A 111 1.09 0.42 -5.56
C VAL A 111 0.25 1.49 -6.25
N GLY A 112 -1.02 1.68 -5.87
CA GLY A 112 -1.89 2.68 -6.47
C GLY A 112 -1.36 4.11 -6.32
N ALA A 113 -1.99 5.06 -7.01
CA ALA A 113 -1.61 6.48 -6.95
C ALA A 113 -1.70 7.07 -5.52
N ALA A 114 -2.55 6.50 -4.67
CA ALA A 114 -2.63 6.80 -3.24
C ALA A 114 -2.16 5.61 -2.37
N GLY A 115 -1.49 4.63 -2.95
CA GLY A 115 -1.03 3.43 -2.25
C GLY A 115 0.16 3.69 -1.34
N TYR A 116 0.42 2.73 -0.45
CA TYR A 116 1.45 2.85 0.58
C TYR A 116 2.85 3.08 0.00
N LEU A 117 3.22 2.40 -1.08
CA LEU A 117 4.54 2.56 -1.70
C LEU A 117 4.70 3.92 -2.40
N THR A 118 3.62 4.45 -2.97
CA THR A 118 3.64 5.75 -3.63
C THR A 118 3.97 6.87 -2.64
N GLN A 119 3.47 6.77 -1.41
CA GLN A 119 3.60 7.79 -0.35
C GLN A 119 4.63 7.42 0.73
N GLY A 120 5.34 6.32 0.55
CA GLY A 120 6.20 5.74 1.57
C GLY A 120 7.68 6.03 1.37
N TRP A 121 8.45 5.65 2.38
CA TRP A 121 9.91 5.58 2.34
C TRP A 121 10.39 4.21 2.83
N LEU A 122 11.58 3.82 2.37
CA LEU A 122 12.17 2.50 2.61
C LEU A 122 13.38 2.66 3.54
N PRO A 123 13.30 2.28 4.82
CA PRO A 123 14.39 2.44 5.77
C PRO A 123 15.64 1.65 5.36
N ASP A 124 16.79 2.06 5.89
CA ASP A 124 18.09 1.46 5.52
C ASP A 124 18.27 0.02 5.99
N ASP A 125 17.54 -0.40 7.02
CA ASP A 125 17.54 -1.77 7.55
C ASP A 125 16.60 -2.72 6.78
N SER A 126 15.84 -2.21 5.82
CA SER A 126 15.05 -3.04 4.91
C SER A 126 15.94 -3.80 3.93
N TYR A 127 15.53 -5.01 3.57
CA TYR A 127 16.28 -5.83 2.64
C TYR A 127 16.32 -5.23 1.21
N ARG A 128 17.52 -4.87 0.77
CA ARG A 128 17.87 -4.51 -0.62
C ARG A 128 18.82 -5.61 -1.10
N PRO A 129 18.57 -6.40 -2.18
CA PRO A 129 17.69 -6.22 -3.35
C PRO A 129 16.35 -6.99 -3.27
N GLY A 130 15.34 -6.37 -2.66
CA GLY A 130 14.05 -6.99 -2.40
C GLY A 130 12.95 -6.68 -3.42
N PRO A 131 11.69 -7.01 -3.06
CA PRO A 131 10.50 -6.79 -3.88
C PRO A 131 10.15 -5.31 -4.11
N VAL A 132 10.70 -4.40 -3.31
CA VAL A 132 10.45 -2.95 -3.40
C VAL A 132 11.68 -2.26 -4.01
N LYS A 133 11.45 -1.36 -4.97
CA LYS A 133 12.46 -0.47 -5.54
C LYS A 133 12.22 0.97 -5.12
N LEU A 134 13.32 1.69 -4.90
CA LEU A 134 13.31 3.15 -4.85
C LEU A 134 13.07 3.68 -6.26
N LEU A 135 12.00 4.44 -6.46
CA LEU A 135 11.80 5.26 -7.66
C LEU A 135 12.34 6.68 -7.45
N ARG A 136 12.42 7.10 -6.17
CA ARG A 136 13.20 8.24 -5.72
C ARG A 136 14.30 7.79 -4.79
N GLU A 137 15.55 8.10 -5.14
CA GLU A 137 16.72 7.71 -4.36
C GLU A 137 16.68 8.23 -2.92
N GLN A 138 16.08 9.40 -2.70
CA GLN A 138 16.03 10.04 -1.39
C GLN A 138 14.94 9.46 -0.48
N ALA A 139 14.02 8.63 -0.98
CA ALA A 139 12.92 8.05 -0.20
C ALA A 139 13.39 6.91 0.73
N THR A 140 14.46 7.17 1.48
CA THR A 140 15.05 6.32 2.52
C THR A 140 14.83 6.88 3.93
N SER A 141 14.23 8.06 4.03
CA SER A 141 13.75 8.67 5.27
C SER A 141 12.46 9.45 4.99
N PRO A 142 11.71 9.84 6.04
CA PRO A 142 10.49 10.63 5.88
C PRO A 142 10.70 11.93 5.09
N GLU A 143 11.84 12.60 5.27
CA GLU A 143 12.16 13.88 4.64
C GLU A 143 12.41 13.78 3.14
N GLY A 144 12.75 12.58 2.66
CA GLY A 144 13.02 12.33 1.24
C GLY A 144 11.80 11.93 0.41
N VAL A 145 10.62 11.82 1.05
CA VAL A 145 9.36 11.55 0.38
C VAL A 145 8.89 12.80 -0.37
N ALA A 146 8.67 12.67 -1.67
CA ALA A 146 8.03 13.68 -2.49
C ALA A 146 6.52 13.44 -2.53
N TRP A 147 5.74 14.39 -2.01
CA TRP A 147 4.28 14.29 -1.86
C TRP A 147 3.51 14.26 -3.19
N ASP A 148 4.10 14.78 -4.26
CA ASP A 148 3.51 14.89 -5.60
C ASP A 148 4.06 13.84 -6.59
N ALA A 149 4.82 12.86 -6.10
CA ALA A 149 5.47 11.85 -6.92
C ALA A 149 5.33 10.44 -6.34
N ILE A 150 5.65 9.44 -7.17
CA ILE A 150 5.75 8.05 -6.73
C ILE A 150 7.15 7.82 -6.16
N ASN A 151 7.23 7.47 -4.87
CA ASN A 151 8.48 7.33 -4.14
C ASN A 151 9.07 5.92 -4.25
N LEU A 152 8.22 4.90 -4.04
CA LEU A 152 8.59 3.49 -4.11
C LEU A 152 7.69 2.77 -5.11
N GLY A 153 8.14 1.61 -5.59
CA GLY A 153 7.30 0.72 -6.39
C GLY A 153 7.65 -0.73 -6.14
N LEU A 154 6.74 -1.63 -6.53
CA LEU A 154 7.07 -3.05 -6.61
C LEU A 154 7.91 -3.36 -7.84
N GLN A 155 8.74 -4.38 -7.75
CA GLN A 155 9.38 -4.97 -8.91
C GLN A 155 8.32 -5.66 -9.80
N PRO A 156 8.49 -5.69 -11.13
CA PRO A 156 7.45 -6.19 -12.06
C PRO A 156 7.09 -7.67 -11.91
N ASP A 157 7.99 -8.47 -11.32
CA ASP A 157 7.88 -9.91 -11.13
C ASP A 157 7.37 -10.29 -9.72
N VAL A 158 7.05 -9.30 -8.89
CA VAL A 158 6.53 -9.51 -7.53
C VAL A 158 5.02 -9.74 -7.58
N HIS A 159 4.59 -10.80 -6.90
CA HIS A 159 3.17 -11.14 -6.75
C HIS A 159 2.75 -10.93 -5.30
N VAL A 160 1.72 -10.11 -5.07
CA VAL A 160 1.06 -10.00 -3.76
C VAL A 160 0.21 -11.25 -3.55
N ILE A 161 0.47 -11.99 -2.47
CA ILE A 161 -0.21 -13.27 -2.20
C ILE A 161 -1.23 -13.17 -1.07
N GLY A 162 -1.09 -12.18 -0.18
CA GLY A 162 -2.05 -11.90 0.87
C GLY A 162 -1.64 -10.72 1.74
N MET A 163 -2.40 -10.50 2.80
CA MET A 163 -2.13 -9.47 3.81
C MET A 163 -2.44 -9.99 5.22
N ARG A 164 -1.86 -9.32 6.22
CA ARG A 164 -2.34 -9.31 7.60
C ARG A 164 -2.88 -7.91 7.92
N ASP A 165 -4.16 -7.84 8.26
CA ASP A 165 -4.79 -6.63 8.81
C ASP A 165 -4.75 -6.71 10.33
N THR A 166 -4.02 -5.80 10.95
CA THR A 166 -3.81 -5.81 12.41
C THR A 166 -4.75 -4.85 13.15
N GLN A 167 -5.79 -4.33 12.49
CA GLN A 167 -6.84 -3.45 13.05
C GLN A 167 -6.28 -2.29 13.91
N GLY A 168 -5.20 -1.67 13.43
CA GLY A 168 -4.52 -0.56 14.12
C GLY A 168 -3.09 -0.85 14.59
N GLY A 169 -2.55 -2.04 14.29
CA GLY A 169 -1.10 -2.30 14.29
C GLY A 169 -0.45 -1.94 12.95
N ALA A 170 0.72 -2.52 12.68
CA ALA A 170 1.40 -2.42 11.39
C ALA A 170 0.84 -3.47 10.43
N ASP A 171 0.12 -3.02 9.40
CA ASP A 171 -0.39 -3.92 8.36
C ASP A 171 0.79 -4.57 7.62
N SER A 172 0.63 -5.84 7.24
CA SER A 172 1.67 -6.58 6.55
C SER A 172 1.16 -7.10 5.22
N TYR A 173 1.91 -6.86 4.15
CA TYR A 173 1.66 -7.47 2.85
C TYR A 173 2.63 -8.62 2.66
N PHE A 174 2.10 -9.76 2.25
CA PHE A 174 2.90 -10.94 1.89
C PHE A 174 3.06 -10.98 0.39
N VAL A 175 4.30 -11.07 -0.07
CA VAL A 175 4.61 -11.12 -1.49
C VAL A 175 5.58 -12.26 -1.79
N CYS A 176 5.55 -12.74 -3.02
CA CYS A 176 6.56 -13.65 -3.53
C CYS A 176 7.16 -13.13 -4.84
N GLN A 177 8.39 -13.55 -5.11
CA GLN A 177 9.15 -13.18 -6.30
C GLN A 177 9.90 -14.44 -6.79
N PRO A 178 10.07 -14.64 -8.11
CA PRO A 178 10.98 -15.67 -8.59
C PRO A 178 12.40 -15.48 -8.02
N ASP A 179 13.17 -16.55 -8.02
CA ASP A 179 14.60 -16.45 -7.78
C ASP A 179 15.28 -15.81 -9.01
N PRO A 180 16.09 -14.74 -8.84
CA PRO A 180 16.70 -14.02 -9.95
C PRO A 180 17.84 -14.83 -10.59
N ASP A 181 18.42 -15.79 -9.87
CA ASP A 181 19.56 -16.59 -10.31
C ASP A 181 19.10 -17.96 -10.86
N ASP A 182 17.93 -18.45 -10.45
CA ASP A 182 17.36 -19.73 -10.92
C ASP A 182 15.84 -19.68 -11.13
N THR A 183 15.39 -19.57 -12.39
CA THR A 183 13.97 -19.54 -12.75
C THR A 183 13.21 -20.86 -12.47
N HIS A 184 13.91 -21.94 -12.11
CA HIS A 184 13.31 -23.21 -11.72
C HIS A 184 13.30 -23.43 -10.21
N ALA A 185 13.95 -22.57 -9.43
CA ALA A 185 13.90 -22.62 -7.98
C ALA A 185 12.51 -22.22 -7.47
N PRO A 186 12.12 -22.69 -6.25
CA PRO A 186 10.93 -22.20 -5.58
C PRO A 186 10.98 -20.67 -5.44
N PRO A 187 9.82 -19.98 -5.47
CA PRO A 187 9.80 -18.53 -5.28
C PRO A 187 10.28 -18.16 -3.88
N ARG A 188 10.85 -16.96 -3.77
CA ARG A 188 11.27 -16.35 -2.51
C ARG A 188 10.10 -15.56 -1.92
N PHE A 189 9.92 -15.64 -0.62
CA PHE A 189 8.82 -14.99 0.10
C PHE A 189 9.33 -13.81 0.92
N PHE A 190 8.53 -12.74 0.98
CA PHE A 190 8.85 -11.52 1.70
C PHE A 190 7.62 -11.01 2.46
N THR A 191 7.87 -10.30 3.55
CA THR A 191 6.87 -9.53 4.28
C THR A 191 7.21 -8.05 4.17
N LEU A 192 6.21 -7.26 3.77
CA LEU A 192 6.28 -5.81 3.68
C LEU A 192 5.42 -5.26 4.83
N CYS A 193 6.06 -4.73 5.87
CA CYS A 193 5.34 -4.12 6.99
C CYS A 193 5.12 -2.64 6.68
N ILE A 194 3.89 -2.17 6.87
CA ILE A 194 3.46 -0.80 6.65
C ILE A 194 3.21 -0.18 8.02
N GLU A 195 4.08 0.73 8.42
CA GLU A 195 3.88 1.51 9.63
C GLU A 195 3.37 2.91 9.26
N SER A 196 2.27 3.33 9.90
CA SER A 196 1.84 4.72 9.81
C SER A 196 2.92 5.58 10.47
N GLY A 197 3.63 6.41 9.70
CA GLY A 197 4.68 7.28 10.22
C GLY A 197 4.12 8.28 11.22
N GLN A 198 4.15 7.89 12.50
CA GLN A 198 3.60 8.69 13.58
C GLN A 198 4.33 10.03 13.62
N GLY A 199 3.61 11.10 13.30
CA GLY A 199 4.15 12.47 13.31
C GLY A 199 4.72 12.98 11.99
N SER A 200 5.01 12.11 11.01
CA SER A 200 5.50 12.52 9.68
C SER A 200 4.41 12.54 8.61
N GLY A 201 3.37 11.73 8.78
CA GLY A 201 2.27 11.62 7.81
C GLY A 201 2.63 10.82 6.54
N VAL A 202 3.80 10.20 6.50
CA VAL A 202 4.27 9.31 5.42
C VAL A 202 4.39 7.88 5.92
N TYR A 203 4.31 6.90 5.03
CA TYR A 203 4.39 5.49 5.42
C TYR A 203 5.83 5.00 5.50
N GLU A 204 6.20 4.33 6.58
CA GLU A 204 7.44 3.58 6.66
C GLU A 204 7.20 2.16 6.13
N ILE A 205 8.00 1.74 5.17
CA ILE A 205 7.83 0.46 4.46
C ILE A 205 9.01 -0.44 4.78
N PHE A 206 8.88 -1.31 5.78
CA PHE A 206 9.92 -2.28 6.08
C PHE A 206 9.81 -3.51 5.17
N VAL A 207 10.94 -3.98 4.63
CA VAL A 207 11.02 -5.20 3.81
C VAL A 207 11.86 -6.26 4.50
N SER A 208 11.27 -7.43 4.78
CA SER A 208 11.99 -8.54 5.38
C SER A 208 13.08 -9.12 4.45
N PRO A 209 14.09 -9.83 4.98
CA PRO A 209 14.91 -10.73 4.18
C PRO A 209 14.07 -11.80 3.45
N PRO A 210 14.57 -12.38 2.34
CA PRO A 210 13.90 -13.46 1.64
C PRO A 210 13.78 -14.69 2.54
N ARG A 211 12.63 -15.38 2.44
CA ARG A 211 12.34 -16.63 3.13
C ARG A 211 12.00 -17.72 2.13
N ASP A 212 12.30 -18.95 2.49
CA ASP A 212 11.69 -20.10 1.83
C ASP A 212 10.24 -20.30 2.30
N TRP A 213 9.55 -21.27 1.68
CA TRP A 213 8.16 -21.55 1.98
C TRP A 213 7.89 -21.92 3.45
N GLN A 214 8.76 -22.72 4.08
CA GLN A 214 8.53 -23.16 5.45
C GLN A 214 8.76 -22.01 6.43
N ALA A 215 9.87 -21.27 6.27
CA ALA A 215 10.16 -20.09 7.08
C ALA A 215 9.12 -18.96 6.89
N PHE A 216 8.47 -18.92 5.72
CA PHE A 216 7.32 -18.06 5.45
C PHE A 216 6.07 -18.54 6.20
N LEU A 217 5.76 -19.83 6.23
CA LEU A 217 4.62 -20.33 7.00
C LEU A 217 4.84 -20.14 8.51
N ASP A 218 6.06 -20.38 8.99
CA ASP A 218 6.40 -20.29 10.41
C ASP A 218 6.23 -18.86 10.97
N GLN A 219 6.33 -17.80 10.15
CA GLN A 219 6.04 -16.43 10.59
C GLN A 219 4.55 -16.07 10.61
N LEU A 220 3.70 -16.85 9.95
CA LEU A 220 2.26 -16.62 9.96
C LEU A 220 1.61 -17.11 11.26
N GLY A 221 2.30 -17.99 12.01
CA GLY A 221 1.84 -18.58 13.27
C GLY A 221 2.14 -17.71 14.50
#